data_AF-A0A7X3I5E2-F1
#
_entry.id   AF-A0A7X3I5E2-F1
#
_cell.length_a   1.000
_cell.length_b   1.000
_cell.length_c   1.000
_cell.angle_alpha   90.00
_cell.angle_beta   90.00
_cell.angle_gamma   90.00
#
_symmetry.space_group_name_H-M   'P 1'
#
loop_
_entity.id
_entity.type
_entity.pdbx_description
1 polymer ?
#
loop_
_entity_poly.entity_id
_entity_poly.type
_entity_poly.pdbx_seq_one_letter_code
_entity_poly.pdbx_strand_id
1 'polypeptide(L)' 'MIERDIGRLADESLQLSLRQAELAVLLATAVHYAWLDLCVAGYRTLTITLNAVSDQRARTRRLIQRGVPPAEAARALHIV' A
#
# COMPACT_ATOMS: atom_id res chain seq x y z
N MET A 1 14.14 30.47 -46.27
CA MET A 1 13.42 29.18 -46.19
C MET A 1 13.92 28.38 -44.99
N ILE A 2 15.24 28.13 -44.90
CA ILE A 2 15.89 27.36 -43.82
C ILE A 2 15.61 27.93 -42.41
N GLU A 3 15.69 29.24 -42.19
CA GLU A 3 15.38 29.84 -40.86
C GLU A 3 13.93 29.64 -40.41
N ARG A 4 12.98 29.60 -41.35
CA ARG A 4 11.55 29.43 -41.03
C ARG A 4 11.25 27.99 -40.58
N ASP A 5 11.92 27.01 -41.18
CA ASP A 5 11.77 25.60 -40.81
C ASP A 5 12.43 25.30 -39.46
N ILE A 6 13.60 25.91 -39.18
CA ILE A 6 14.27 25.80 -37.86
C ILE A 6 13.38 26.38 -36.75
N GLY A 7 12.75 27.53 -36.98
CA GLY A 7 11.81 28.12 -36.02
C GLY A 7 10.60 27.22 -35.73
N ARG A 8 10.07 26.56 -36.76
CA ARG A 8 8.94 25.63 -36.62
C ARG A 8 9.32 24.37 -35.83
N LEU A 9 10.49 23.79 -36.11
CA LEU A 9 11.02 22.62 -35.39
C LEU A 9 11.30 22.94 -33.92
N ALA A 10 11.83 24.13 -33.62
CA ALA A 10 12.04 24.56 -32.25
C ALA A 10 10.72 24.67 -31.47
N ASP A 11 9.68 25.25 -32.06
CA ASP A 11 8.36 25.39 -31.44
C ASP A 11 7.66 24.04 -31.23
N GLU A 12 7.73 23.14 -32.23
CA GLU A 12 7.23 21.76 -32.11
C GLU A 12 7.97 20.99 -31.00
N SER A 13 9.30 21.15 -30.88
CA SER A 13 10.09 20.53 -29.81
C SER A 13 9.73 21.07 -28.42
N LEU A 14 9.44 22.38 -28.32
CA LEU A 14 8.99 23.00 -27.08
C LEU A 14 7.63 22.43 -26.67
N GLN A 15 6.67 22.35 -27.59
CA GLN A 15 5.34 21.79 -27.32
C GLN A 15 5.40 20.32 -26.90
N LEU A 16 6.26 19.52 -27.56
CA LEU A 16 6.48 18.12 -27.19
C LEU A 16 7.10 18.01 -25.79
N SER A 17 8.12 18.82 -25.49
CA SER A 17 8.76 18.80 -24.17
C SER A 17 7.80 19.23 -23.04
N LEU A 18 6.92 20.20 -23.30
CA LEU A 18 5.87 20.61 -22.37
C LEU A 18 4.87 19.47 -22.09
N ARG A 19 4.39 18.81 -23.14
CA ARG A 19 3.50 17.64 -22.97
C ARG A 19 4.20 16.49 -22.25
N GLN A 20 5.48 16.27 -22.53
CA GLN A 20 6.26 15.24 -21.85
C GLN A 20 6.45 15.56 -20.37
N ALA A 21 6.69 16.83 -20.02
CA ALA A 21 6.76 17.28 -18.65
C ALA A 21 5.42 17.10 -17.93
N GLU A 22 4.30 17.45 -18.57
CA GLU A 22 2.95 17.23 -18.03
C GLU A 22 2.69 15.75 -17.73
N LEU A 23 2.99 14.87 -18.69
CA LEU A 23 2.85 13.42 -18.50
C LEU A 23 3.77 12.88 -17.41
N ALA A 24 5.00 13.39 -17.30
CA ALA A 24 5.93 13.00 -16.25
C ALA A 24 5.41 13.40 -14.86
N VAL A 25 4.83 14.60 -14.73
CA VAL A 25 4.19 15.05 -13.49
C VAL A 25 3.01 14.15 -13.14
N LEU A 26 2.10 13.90 -14.09
CA LEU A 26 0.94 13.03 -13.87
C LEU A 26 1.36 11.61 -13.45
N LEU A 27 2.37 11.05 -14.11
CA LEU A 27 2.92 9.75 -13.76
C LEU A 27 3.53 9.75 -12.35
N ALA A 28 4.35 10.75 -12.03
CA ALA A 28 4.96 10.87 -10.71
C ALA A 28 3.89 10.98 -9.61
N THR A 29 2.85 11.78 -9.84
CA THR A 29 1.72 11.92 -8.92
C THR A 29 0.97 10.60 -8.75
N ALA A 30 0.66 9.90 -9.84
CA ALA A 30 0.00 8.60 -9.79
C ALA A 30 0.84 7.56 -9.01
N VAL A 31 2.15 7.52 -9.23
CA VAL A 31 3.07 6.64 -8.50
C VAL A 31 3.09 6.97 -7.00
N HIS A 32 3.10 8.26 -6.63
CA HIS A 32 3.06 8.66 -5.22
C HIS A 32 1.76 8.23 -4.54
N TYR A 33 0.61 8.40 -5.20
CA TYR A 33 -0.66 7.94 -4.65
C TYR A 33 -0.74 6.42 -4.53
N ALA A 34 -0.29 5.68 -5.54
CA ALA A 34 -0.25 4.22 -5.48
C ALA A 34 0.67 3.72 -4.35
N TRP A 35 1.82 4.37 -4.16
CA TRP A 35 2.73 4.06 -3.06
C TRP A 35 2.10 4.31 -1.68
N LEU A 36 1.44 5.46 -1.51
CA LEU A 36 0.73 5.78 -0.26
C LEU A 36 -0.38 4.79 0.04
N ASP A 37 -1.17 4.42 -0.98
CA ASP A 37 -2.25 3.44 -0.82
C ASP A 37 -1.70 2.07 -0.38
N LEU A 38 -0.61 1.61 -1.01
CA LEU A 38 0.08 0.38 -0.60
C LEU A 38 0.56 0.44 0.86
N CYS A 39 1.13 1.56 1.29
CA CYS A 39 1.57 1.75 2.67
C CYS A 39 0.40 1.71 3.66
N VAL A 40 -0.71 2.39 3.34
CA VAL A 40 -1.91 2.41 4.17
C VAL A 40 -2.56 1.02 4.24
N ALA A 41 -2.66 0.32 3.12
CA ALA A 41 -3.17 -1.04 3.06
C ALA A 41 -2.30 -2.02 3.86
N GLY A 42 -0.98 -1.89 3.75
CA GLY A 42 -0.01 -2.63 4.56
C GLY A 42 -0.20 -2.38 6.06
N TYR A 43 -0.30 -1.09 6.45
CA TYR A 43 -0.53 -0.71 7.85
C TYR A 43 -1.85 -1.28 8.38
N ARG A 44 -2.96 -1.14 7.65
CA ARG A 44 -4.26 -1.70 8.04
C ARG A 44 -4.19 -3.22 8.21
N THR A 45 -3.57 -3.92 7.27
CA THR A 45 -3.41 -5.38 7.33
C THR A 45 -2.58 -5.80 8.54
N LEU A 46 -1.49 -5.07 8.83
CA LEU A 46 -0.67 -5.30 10.02
C LEU A 46 -1.47 -5.05 11.31
N THR A 47 -2.25 -3.98 11.38
CA THR A 47 -3.10 -3.70 12.55
C THR A 47 -4.13 -4.80 12.77
N ILE A 48 -4.81 -5.26 11.71
CA ILE A 48 -5.80 -6.33 11.79
C ILE A 48 -5.15 -7.63 12.28
N THR A 49 -4.01 -8.01 11.72
CA THR A 49 -3.29 -9.23 12.12
C THR A 49 -2.79 -9.17 13.55
N LEU A 50 -2.21 -8.05 13.98
CA LEU A 50 -1.78 -7.86 15.37
C LEU A 50 -2.96 -7.88 16.35
N ASN A 51 -4.07 -7.25 16.01
CA ASN A 51 -5.29 -7.28 16.84
C ASN A 51 -5.86 -8.68 16.94
N ALA A 52 -5.95 -9.42 15.82
CA ALA A 52 -6.42 -10.81 15.82
C ALA A 52 -5.54 -11.71 16.71
N VAL A 53 -4.21 -11.55 16.65
CA VAL A 53 -3.28 -12.29 17.52
C VAL A 53 -3.44 -11.91 18.99
N SER A 54 -3.62 -10.62 19.29
CA SER A 54 -3.84 -10.13 20.66
C SER A 54 -5.16 -10.68 21.24
N ASP A 55 -6.23 -10.63 20.47
CA ASP A 55 -7.54 -11.17 20.85
C ASP A 55 -7.49 -12.67 21.07
N GLN A 56 -6.78 -13.40 20.20
CA GLN A 56 -6.56 -14.83 20.36
C GLN A 56 -5.83 -15.13 21.68
N ARG A 57 -4.73 -14.42 21.97
CA ARG A 57 -4.01 -14.55 23.26
C ARG A 57 -4.90 -14.25 24.46
N ALA A 58 -5.74 -13.22 24.38
CA ALA A 58 -6.67 -12.87 25.45
C ALA A 58 -7.76 -13.95 25.66
N ARG A 59 -8.24 -14.58 24.58
CA ARG A 59 -9.17 -15.73 24.66
C ARG A 59 -8.49 -16.96 25.27
N THR A 60 -7.30 -17.34 24.81
CA THR A 60 -6.55 -18.46 25.38
C THR A 60 -6.27 -18.24 26.86
N ARG A 61 -5.85 -17.04 27.26
CA ARG A 61 -5.60 -16.69 28.67
C ARG A 61 -6.86 -16.85 29.53
N ARG A 62 -8.02 -16.42 29.04
CA ARG A 62 -9.31 -16.58 29.74
C ARG A 62 -9.71 -18.05 29.91
N LEU A 63 -9.45 -18.90 28.92
CA LEU A 63 -9.71 -20.34 29.04
C LEU A 63 -8.81 -20.99 30.09
N ILE A 64 -7.51 -20.69 30.08
CA ILE A 64 -6.56 -21.19 31.08
C ILE A 64 -6.94 -20.73 32.48
N GLN A 65 -7.32 -19.45 32.65
CA GLN A 65 -7.78 -18.92 33.94
C GLN A 65 -9.05 -19.59 34.47
N ARG A 66 -9.89 -20.12 33.58
CA ARG A 66 -11.08 -20.91 33.94
C ARG A 66 -10.76 -22.39 34.23
N GLY A 67 -9.48 -22.75 34.25
CA GLY A 67 -9.02 -24.12 34.53
C GLY A 67 -9.06 -25.06 33.33
N VAL A 68 -9.29 -24.55 32.11
CA VAL A 68 -9.24 -25.38 30.90
C VAL A 68 -7.79 -25.76 30.61
N PRO A 69 -7.47 -27.06 30.48
CA PRO A 69 -6.11 -27.48 30.19
C PRO A 69 -5.65 -26.95 28.82
N PRO A 70 -4.35 -26.62 28.65
CA PRO A 70 -3.84 -25.96 27.45
C PRO A 70 -4.15 -26.69 26.14
N ALA A 71 -4.13 -28.03 26.17
CA ALA A 71 -4.44 -28.87 25.01
C ALA A 71 -5.91 -28.76 24.56
N GLU A 72 -6.85 -28.66 25.50
CA GLU A 72 -8.26 -28.46 25.20
C GLU A 72 -8.56 -27.02 24.76
N ALA A 73 -7.89 -26.04 25.38
CA ALA A 73 -7.99 -24.65 24.96
C ALA A 73 -7.45 -24.44 23.52
N ALA A 74 -6.36 -25.12 23.16
CA ALA A 74 -5.81 -25.09 21.81
C ALA A 74 -6.76 -25.70 20.78
N ARG A 75 -7.41 -26.84 21.10
CA ARG A 75 -8.45 -27.46 20.25
C ARG A 75 -9.68 -26.57 20.11
N ALA A 76 -10.18 -26.01 21.21
CA ALA A 76 -11.35 -25.13 21.22
C ALA A 76 -11.13 -23.82 20.44
N LEU A 77 -9.88 -23.40 20.31
CA LEU A 77 -9.47 -22.22 19.55
C LEU A 77 -8.93 -22.53 18.15
N HIS A 78 -8.99 -23.80 17.71
CA HIS A 78 -8.49 -24.28 16.42
C HIS A 78 -7.04 -23.86 16.13
N ILE A 79 -6.17 -23.87 17.16
CA ILE A 79 -4.75 -23.51 17.05
C ILE A 79 -3.90 -24.72 16.59
N VAL A 80 -4.40 -25.95 16.78
CA VAL A 80 -3.76 -27.24 16.43
C VAL A 80 -4.80 -28.14 15.77
#